data_AF-A0A7X6V9A7-F1
#
_entry.id   AF-A0A7X6V9A7-F1
#
_cell.length_a   1.000
_cell.length_b   1.000
_cell.length_c   1.000
_cell.angle_alpha   90.00
_cell.angle_beta   90.00
_cell.angle_gamma   90.00
#
_symmetry.space_group_name_H-M   'P 1'
#
loop_
_entity.id
_entity.type
_entity.pdbx_description
1 polymer ?
#
loop_
_entity_poly.entity_id
_entity_poly.type
_entity_poly.pdbx_seq_one_letter_code
_entity_poly.pdbx_strand_id
1 'polypeptide(L)'
;MKKNRKSSDAVFSTSKGFTLIEMLVVLGISGILLTLTVGAVHNVRESAQRTKCASNLRNMITAATAYAEENNGRFPWASRRIKGYKSWCWDFVIPSGGKPQPGVMWGGHGLNSVLQCPSFIDGRANWEEDPFTGYNYNCSFIGKVEGDPAVRQIPASLAQIENPARTAVFGDGHFGDGANKFMRAPKAVRDTDFSYKYVRESGTQGFRHGGKANIAFADGHVEALAQPYQYGGAQGFVTPGCGFISEDNSLYSLKK
;
A
#
# COMPACT_ATOMS: atom_id res chain seq x y z
N MET A 1 -33.83 81.07 -29.96
CA MET A 1 -33.03 80.13 -29.15
C MET A 1 -32.35 79.12 -30.07
N LYS A 2 -31.02 79.20 -30.26
CA LYS A 2 -30.21 78.22 -31.01
C LYS A 2 -29.60 77.23 -30.00
N LYS A 3 -29.86 75.92 -30.15
CA LYS A 3 -29.13 74.86 -29.41
C LYS A 3 -28.25 74.08 -30.38
N ASN A 4 -26.93 74.18 -30.16
CA ASN A 4 -25.88 73.41 -30.82
C ASN A 4 -26.01 71.91 -30.52
N ARG A 5 -26.05 71.05 -31.54
CA ARG A 5 -25.76 69.61 -31.42
C ARG A 5 -24.28 69.39 -31.70
N LYS A 6 -23.50 68.97 -30.70
CA LYS A 6 -22.15 68.43 -30.90
C LYS A 6 -22.29 67.03 -31.52
N SER A 7 -21.64 66.81 -32.67
CA SER A 7 -21.42 65.49 -33.25
C SER A 7 -20.46 64.71 -32.36
N SER A 8 -20.83 63.51 -31.95
CA SER A 8 -19.96 62.57 -31.25
C SER A 8 -19.35 61.65 -32.30
N ASP A 9 -18.10 61.87 -32.67
CA ASP A 9 -17.40 60.99 -33.61
C ASP A 9 -17.06 59.67 -32.91
N ALA A 10 -17.67 58.58 -33.37
CA ALA A 10 -17.38 57.23 -32.87
C ALA A 10 -16.02 56.76 -33.43
N VAL A 11 -15.03 56.63 -32.55
CA VAL A 11 -13.73 56.04 -32.86
C VAL A 11 -13.91 54.52 -32.99
N PHE A 12 -13.95 54.01 -34.22
CA PHE A 12 -13.87 52.56 -34.47
C PHE A 12 -12.45 52.09 -34.16
N SER A 13 -12.28 51.46 -32.99
CA SER A 13 -11.08 50.70 -32.66
C SER A 13 -10.89 49.57 -33.67
N THR A 14 -9.85 49.65 -34.49
CA THR A 14 -9.40 48.58 -35.39
C THR A 14 -8.80 47.44 -34.57
N SER A 15 -9.66 46.58 -34.00
CA SER A 15 -9.20 45.31 -33.44
C SER A 15 -8.68 44.44 -34.58
N LYS A 16 -7.38 44.17 -34.61
CA LYS A 16 -6.80 43.16 -35.51
C LYS A 16 -7.43 41.81 -35.18
N GLY A 17 -8.20 41.26 -36.12
CA GLY A 17 -8.77 39.91 -36.01
C GLY A 17 -7.70 38.86 -36.33
N PHE A 18 -7.76 37.72 -35.64
CA PHE A 18 -6.93 36.56 -35.95
C PHE A 18 -7.28 36.01 -37.34
N THR A 19 -6.26 35.68 -38.12
CA THR A 19 -6.41 34.98 -39.40
C THR A 19 -6.64 33.49 -39.17
N LEU A 20 -7.31 32.83 -40.13
CA LEU A 20 -7.53 31.38 -40.13
C LEU A 20 -6.21 30.60 -40.00
N ILE A 21 -5.14 31.07 -40.64
CA ILE A 21 -3.84 30.41 -40.59
C ILE A 21 -3.17 30.53 -39.21
N GLU A 22 -3.30 31.67 -38.54
CA GLU A 22 -2.77 31.85 -37.17
C GLU A 22 -3.48 30.91 -36.19
N MET A 23 -4.80 30.76 -36.30
CA MET A 23 -5.53 29.79 -35.48
C MET A 23 -5.13 28.34 -35.80
N LEU A 24 -4.93 28.02 -37.08
CA LEU A 24 -4.50 26.69 -37.51
C LEU A 24 -3.12 26.31 -36.94
N VAL A 25 -2.15 27.23 -36.99
CA VAL A 25 -0.81 27.01 -36.44
C VAL A 25 -0.86 26.83 -34.93
N VAL A 26 -1.66 27.63 -34.21
CA VAL A 26 -1.80 27.52 -32.74
C VAL A 26 -2.40 26.17 -32.34
N LEU A 27 -3.46 25.73 -33.02
CA LEU A 27 -4.05 24.42 -32.76
C LEU A 27 -3.09 23.28 -33.15
N GLY A 28 -2.32 23.45 -34.23
CA GLY A 28 -1.29 22.50 -34.63
C GLY A 28 -0.19 22.34 -33.57
N ILE A 29 0.38 23.44 -33.09
CA ILE A 29 1.41 23.41 -32.04
C ILE A 29 0.83 22.90 -30.72
N SER A 30 -0.38 23.32 -30.34
CA SER A 30 -1.06 22.83 -29.13
C SER A 30 -1.31 21.32 -29.20
N GLY A 31 -1.69 20.78 -30.37
CA GLY A 31 -1.85 19.36 -30.59
C GLY A 31 -0.54 18.58 -30.40
N ILE A 32 0.57 19.09 -30.93
CA ILE A 32 1.90 18.49 -30.75
C ILE A 32 2.31 18.51 -29.26
N LEU A 33 2.09 19.61 -28.55
CA LEU A 33 2.42 19.71 -27.13
C LEU A 33 1.58 18.75 -26.27
N LEU A 34 0.28 18.62 -26.58
CA LEU A 34 -0.61 17.70 -25.87
C LEU A 34 -0.21 16.24 -26.06
N THR A 35 0.14 15.81 -27.28
CA THR A 35 0.55 14.42 -27.53
C THR A 35 1.83 14.04 -26.78
N LEU A 36 2.81 14.93 -26.73
CA LEU A 36 4.04 14.74 -25.96
C LEU A 36 3.76 14.69 -24.44
N THR A 37 2.82 15.51 -23.96
CA THR A 37 2.48 15.61 -22.53
C THR A 37 1.77 14.34 -22.04
N VAL A 38 0.82 13.79 -22.79
CA VAL A 38 0.03 12.62 -22.37
C VAL A 38 0.92 11.41 -22.07
N GLY A 39 1.92 11.15 -22.91
CA GLY A 39 2.86 10.04 -22.69
C GLY A 39 3.67 10.17 -21.40
N ALA A 40 4.13 11.39 -21.07
CA ALA A 40 4.92 11.65 -19.86
C ALA A 40 4.10 11.51 -18.56
N VAL A 41 2.80 11.80 -18.61
CA VAL A 41 1.92 11.79 -17.43
C VAL A 41 1.75 10.38 -16.83
N HIS A 42 1.78 9.31 -17.63
CA HIS A 42 1.65 7.95 -17.12
C HIS A 42 2.78 7.57 -16.15
N ASN A 43 4.03 7.82 -16.53
CA ASN A 43 5.19 7.53 -15.69
C ASN A 43 5.21 8.39 -14.41
N VAL A 44 4.81 9.65 -14.53
CA VAL A 44 4.69 10.56 -13.37
C VAL A 44 3.62 10.07 -12.40
N ARG A 45 2.46 9.64 -12.90
CA ARG A 45 1.37 9.11 -12.07
C ARG A 45 1.80 7.85 -11.33
N GLU A 46 2.46 6.92 -11.99
CA GLU A 46 2.97 5.71 -11.35
C GLU A 46 4.00 6.02 -10.26
N SER A 47 4.95 6.92 -10.53
CA SER A 47 5.93 7.38 -9.55
C SER A 47 5.27 8.07 -8.34
N ALA A 48 4.24 8.89 -8.58
CA ALA A 48 3.47 9.55 -7.54
C ALA A 48 2.69 8.53 -6.68
N GLN A 49 2.05 7.55 -7.30
CA GLN A 49 1.37 6.47 -6.58
C GLN A 49 2.35 5.64 -5.73
N ARG A 50 3.53 5.30 -6.26
CA ARG A 50 4.58 4.63 -5.49
C ARG A 50 5.02 5.45 -4.28
N THR A 51 5.26 6.74 -4.49
CA THR A 51 5.66 7.67 -3.42
C THR A 51 4.57 7.76 -2.35
N LYS A 52 3.29 7.75 -2.76
CA LYS A 52 2.16 7.72 -1.84
C LYS A 52 2.06 6.38 -1.08
N CYS A 53 2.24 5.22 -1.73
CA CYS A 53 2.25 3.93 -1.02
C CYS A 53 3.43 3.85 -0.03
N ALA A 54 4.62 4.36 -0.40
CA ALA A 54 5.75 4.46 0.52
C ALA A 54 5.45 5.38 1.72
N SER A 55 4.79 6.52 1.50
CA SER A 55 4.37 7.41 2.60
C SER A 55 3.34 6.76 3.52
N ASN A 56 2.37 6.04 2.96
CA ASN A 56 1.39 5.30 3.74
C ASN A 56 2.07 4.24 4.62
N LEU A 57 3.00 3.46 4.05
CA LEU A 57 3.77 2.46 4.78
C LEU A 57 4.62 3.07 5.91
N ARG A 58 5.23 4.24 5.69
CA ARG A 58 5.92 5.00 6.77
C ARG A 58 4.96 5.38 7.91
N ASN A 59 3.75 5.83 7.58
CA ASN A 59 2.74 6.17 8.59
C ASN A 59 2.31 4.91 9.37
N MET A 60 2.16 3.77 8.68
CA MET A 60 1.80 2.50 9.29
C MET A 60 2.86 1.99 10.27
N ILE A 61 4.14 1.99 9.88
CA ILE A 61 5.21 1.60 10.81
C ILE A 61 5.34 2.57 11.98
N THR A 62 5.18 3.87 11.75
CA THR A 62 5.17 4.87 12.84
C THR A 62 4.05 4.57 13.84
N ALA A 63 2.83 4.29 13.36
CA ALA A 63 1.70 3.92 14.21
C ALA A 63 1.94 2.60 14.96
N ALA A 64 2.53 1.60 14.29
CA ALA A 64 2.82 0.31 14.90
C ALA A 64 3.91 0.41 15.99
N THR A 65 4.92 1.25 15.79
CA THR A 65 5.96 1.52 16.78
C THR A 65 5.40 2.29 17.96
N ALA A 66 4.59 3.34 17.73
CA ALA A 66 3.89 4.06 18.80
C ALA A 66 2.99 3.14 19.62
N TYR A 67 2.22 2.26 18.94
CA TYR A 67 1.44 1.22 19.62
C TYR A 67 2.35 0.33 20.47
N ALA A 68 3.49 -0.11 19.95
CA ALA A 68 4.40 -0.97 20.69
C ALA A 68 4.96 -0.30 21.94
N GLU A 69 5.32 0.98 21.87
CA GLU A 69 5.79 1.77 23.02
C GLU A 69 4.76 1.80 24.15
N GLU A 70 3.47 1.92 23.82
CA GLU A 70 2.37 1.92 24.80
C GLU A 70 1.96 0.51 25.26
N ASN A 71 2.39 -0.55 24.56
CA ASN A 71 1.94 -1.93 24.78
C ASN A 71 3.11 -2.87 25.14
N ASN A 72 3.90 -2.50 26.15
CA ASN A 72 5.03 -3.30 26.67
C ASN A 72 6.08 -3.63 25.60
N GLY A 73 6.31 -2.71 24.66
CA GLY A 73 7.23 -2.87 23.55
C GLY A 73 6.73 -3.84 22.47
N ARG A 74 5.47 -4.29 22.50
CA ARG A 74 4.96 -5.34 21.58
C ARG A 74 4.18 -4.78 20.41
N PHE A 75 4.50 -5.28 19.23
CA PHE A 75 3.72 -5.00 18.04
C PHE A 75 2.27 -5.53 18.15
N PRO A 76 1.32 -4.96 17.40
CA PRO A 76 -0.06 -5.42 17.41
C PRO A 76 -0.19 -6.84 16.88
N TRP A 77 -1.24 -7.52 17.31
CA TRP A 77 -1.65 -8.79 16.73
C TRP A 77 -2.05 -8.59 15.27
N ALA A 78 -1.62 -9.47 14.37
CA ALA A 78 -2.11 -9.43 12.99
C ALA A 78 -3.58 -9.84 12.93
N SER A 79 -3.98 -10.84 13.71
CA SER A 79 -5.38 -11.20 13.93
C SER A 79 -5.52 -11.95 15.25
N ARG A 80 -6.58 -11.65 16.00
CA ARG A 80 -6.90 -12.31 17.26
C ARG A 80 -8.39 -12.66 17.31
N ARG A 81 -8.73 -13.75 17.96
CA ARG A 81 -10.11 -14.17 18.21
C ARG A 81 -10.57 -13.52 19.51
N ILE A 82 -11.45 -12.53 19.40
CA ILE A 82 -12.07 -11.86 20.54
C ILE A 82 -13.57 -12.16 20.56
N LYS A 83 -14.10 -12.61 21.69
CA LYS A 83 -15.54 -12.87 21.85
C LYS A 83 -16.32 -11.58 21.56
N GLY A 84 -17.35 -11.68 20.72
CA GLY A 84 -18.16 -10.53 20.28
C GLY A 84 -17.64 -9.82 19.03
N TYR A 85 -16.55 -10.31 18.42
CA TYR A 85 -16.04 -9.84 17.14
C TYR A 85 -16.09 -10.96 16.11
N LYS A 86 -16.54 -10.61 14.89
CA LYS A 86 -16.36 -11.44 13.69
C LYS A 86 -14.90 -11.43 13.26
N SER A 87 -14.29 -10.24 13.25
CA SER A 87 -12.87 -10.05 12.92
C SER A 87 -12.22 -9.06 13.87
N TRP A 88 -11.00 -9.33 14.30
CA TRP A 88 -10.19 -8.40 15.09
C TRP A 88 -8.75 -8.43 14.60
N CYS A 89 -8.41 -7.45 13.78
CA CYS A 89 -7.12 -7.32 13.09
C CYS A 89 -6.43 -6.00 13.47
N TRP A 90 -5.15 -5.90 13.09
CA TRP A 90 -4.33 -4.72 13.32
C TRP A 90 -4.89 -3.45 12.63
N ASP A 91 -5.47 -3.63 11.45
CA ASP A 91 -5.95 -2.58 10.54
C ASP A 91 -7.44 -2.26 10.69
N PHE A 92 -8.27 -3.28 10.91
CA PHE A 92 -9.71 -3.14 11.12
C PHE A 92 -10.27 -4.14 12.14
N VAL A 93 -11.47 -3.85 12.66
CA VAL A 93 -12.27 -4.79 13.45
C VAL A 93 -13.71 -4.84 12.92
N ILE A 94 -14.36 -5.99 13.05
CA ILE A 94 -15.79 -6.16 12.73
C ILE A 94 -16.47 -6.75 13.97
N PRO A 95 -17.31 -5.99 14.70
CA PRO A 95 -18.14 -6.52 15.76
C PRO A 95 -19.12 -7.58 15.22
N SER A 96 -19.53 -8.54 16.05
CA SER A 96 -20.53 -9.54 15.65
C SER A 96 -21.85 -8.86 15.24
N GLY A 97 -22.19 -8.91 13.95
CA GLY A 97 -23.35 -8.23 13.37
C GLY A 97 -23.16 -6.73 13.07
N GLY A 98 -21.94 -6.21 13.21
CA GLY A 98 -21.58 -4.83 12.92
C GLY A 98 -20.95 -4.64 11.53
N LYS A 99 -20.61 -3.39 11.22
CA LYS A 99 -19.82 -3.01 10.03
C LYS A 99 -18.33 -2.92 10.39
N PRO A 100 -17.42 -2.94 9.40
CA PRO A 100 -16.01 -2.66 9.62
C PRO A 100 -15.78 -1.33 10.35
N GLN A 101 -14.85 -1.35 11.32
CA GLN A 101 -14.41 -0.22 12.12
C GLN A 101 -12.87 -0.16 12.13
N PRO A 102 -12.27 0.99 12.45
CA PRO A 102 -10.82 1.11 12.55
C PRO A 102 -10.20 0.12 13.53
N GLY A 103 -9.06 -0.45 13.15
CA GLY A 103 -8.29 -1.35 13.98
C GLY A 103 -7.51 -0.65 15.09
N VAL A 104 -6.80 -1.47 15.88
CA VAL A 104 -6.08 -1.01 17.06
C VAL A 104 -4.97 0.00 16.77
N MET A 105 -4.38 0.00 15.58
CA MET A 105 -3.32 0.96 15.24
C MET A 105 -3.81 2.39 15.05
N TRP A 106 -5.12 2.60 14.92
CA TRP A 106 -5.69 3.92 14.60
C TRP A 106 -6.52 4.51 15.73
N GLY A 107 -6.54 3.88 16.92
CA GLY A 107 -7.15 4.47 18.12
C GLY A 107 -8.62 4.87 17.97
N GLY A 108 -9.38 4.23 17.07
CA GLY A 108 -10.77 4.59 16.78
C GLY A 108 -10.95 5.86 15.93
N HIS A 109 -9.86 6.49 15.47
CA HIS A 109 -9.94 7.48 14.39
C HIS A 109 -10.37 6.77 13.10
N GLY A 110 -11.29 7.41 12.36
CA GLY A 110 -12.06 6.79 11.27
C GLY A 110 -11.25 5.96 10.28
N LEU A 111 -11.96 5.09 9.54
CA LEU A 111 -11.37 4.16 8.57
C LEU A 111 -10.45 4.94 7.61
N ASN A 112 -9.14 4.68 7.72
CA ASN A 112 -8.13 5.56 7.16
C ASN A 112 -7.69 5.10 5.77
N SER A 113 -7.82 5.97 4.77
CA SER A 113 -7.31 5.77 3.41
C SER A 113 -5.80 5.43 3.36
N VAL A 114 -5.05 5.69 4.43
CA VAL A 114 -3.65 5.25 4.56
C VAL A 114 -3.49 3.74 4.41
N LEU A 115 -4.52 2.94 4.74
CA LEU A 115 -4.50 1.48 4.56
C LEU A 115 -4.81 1.02 3.13
N GLN A 116 -5.20 1.93 2.24
CA GLN A 116 -5.47 1.63 0.83
C GLN A 116 -4.26 2.00 -0.02
N CYS A 117 -3.67 1.04 -0.73
CA CYS A 117 -2.65 1.41 -1.73
C CYS A 117 -3.33 2.02 -2.97
N PRO A 118 -2.99 3.25 -3.38
CA PRO A 118 -3.53 3.91 -4.58
C PRO A 118 -3.29 3.18 -5.91
N SER A 119 -2.37 2.22 -5.96
CA SER A 119 -2.18 1.36 -7.14
C SER A 119 -2.98 0.05 -7.06
N PHE A 120 -3.86 -0.12 -6.07
CA PHE A 120 -4.64 -1.34 -5.86
C PHE A 120 -6.10 -1.05 -5.44
N ILE A 121 -6.76 -0.10 -6.10
CA ILE A 121 -8.10 0.36 -5.73
C ILE A 121 -9.19 -0.66 -6.06
N ASP A 122 -9.07 -1.37 -7.18
CA ASP A 122 -10.09 -2.32 -7.67
C ASP A 122 -9.83 -3.77 -7.23
N GLY A 123 -8.80 -3.98 -6.42
CA GLY A 123 -8.40 -5.30 -5.98
C GLY A 123 -9.37 -5.86 -4.95
N ARG A 124 -9.83 -7.09 -5.15
CA ARG A 124 -10.66 -7.78 -4.16
C ARG A 124 -9.82 -8.08 -2.92
N ALA A 125 -10.35 -7.79 -1.73
CA ALA A 125 -9.81 -8.37 -0.52
C ALA A 125 -10.02 -9.89 -0.56
N ASN A 126 -9.02 -10.66 -0.14
CA ASN A 126 -9.17 -12.10 0.02
C ASN A 126 -9.51 -12.50 1.48
N TRP A 127 -9.70 -11.51 2.35
CA TRP A 127 -9.98 -11.70 3.76
C TRP A 127 -11.22 -10.92 4.21
N GLU A 128 -12.32 -11.64 4.45
CA GLU A 128 -13.55 -11.10 5.00
C GLU A 128 -14.06 -9.82 4.27
N GLU A 129 -14.65 -8.88 5.02
CA GLU A 129 -15.14 -7.58 4.56
C GLU A 129 -14.08 -6.49 4.80
N ASP A 130 -12.82 -6.79 4.48
CA ASP A 130 -11.74 -5.81 4.60
C ASP A 130 -12.06 -4.55 3.78
N PRO A 131 -12.21 -3.37 4.43
CA PRO A 131 -12.57 -2.15 3.73
C PRO A 131 -11.40 -1.53 2.96
N PHE A 132 -10.16 -1.97 3.21
CA PHE A 132 -8.97 -1.41 2.56
C PHE A 132 -8.01 -2.50 2.10
N THR A 133 -7.39 -2.29 0.94
CA THR A 133 -6.57 -3.32 0.30
C THR A 133 -5.21 -2.79 -0.13
N GLY A 134 -4.27 -3.72 -0.30
CA GLY A 134 -2.98 -3.46 -0.95
C GLY A 134 -1.77 -3.43 -0.03
N TYR A 135 -1.94 -3.53 1.30
CA TYR A 135 -0.83 -3.71 2.25
C TYR A 135 -0.97 -4.99 3.07
N ASN A 136 0.18 -5.51 3.52
CA ASN A 136 0.24 -6.64 4.43
C ASN A 136 1.21 -6.42 5.59
N TYR A 137 1.08 -7.27 6.60
CA TYR A 137 1.79 -7.21 7.86
C TYR A 137 2.49 -8.54 8.16
N ASN A 138 3.78 -8.49 8.51
CA ASN A 138 4.62 -9.65 8.76
C ASN A 138 4.07 -10.47 9.93
N CYS A 139 3.45 -11.60 9.60
CA CYS A 139 2.82 -12.44 10.58
C CYS A 139 3.55 -13.75 10.86
N SER A 140 4.62 -14.03 10.11
CA SER A 140 5.52 -15.13 10.40
C SER A 140 6.36 -14.87 11.64
N PHE A 141 6.76 -13.62 11.88
CA PHE A 141 7.69 -13.30 12.97
C PHE A 141 7.26 -12.13 13.86
N ILE A 142 6.48 -11.18 13.35
CA ILE A 142 6.15 -9.95 14.10
C ILE A 142 4.72 -9.99 14.64
N GLY A 143 3.72 -9.83 13.77
CA GLY A 143 2.30 -9.83 14.11
C GLY A 143 1.71 -11.22 14.19
N LYS A 144 1.47 -11.75 15.39
CA LYS A 144 0.87 -13.08 15.50
C LYS A 144 -0.58 -13.11 14.96
N VAL A 145 -0.89 -14.13 14.15
CA VAL A 145 -2.27 -14.58 13.88
C VAL A 145 -2.62 -15.67 14.88
N GLU A 146 -3.67 -15.48 15.68
CA GLU A 146 -4.08 -16.46 16.68
C GLU A 146 -4.57 -17.76 16.05
N GLY A 147 -4.13 -18.90 16.60
CA GLY A 147 -4.44 -20.24 16.08
C GLY A 147 -3.58 -20.67 14.88
N ASP A 148 -2.73 -19.78 14.36
CA ASP A 148 -1.75 -20.13 13.33
C ASP A 148 -0.64 -21.04 13.93
N PRO A 149 -0.21 -22.11 13.26
CA PRO A 149 0.90 -22.95 13.71
C PRO A 149 2.26 -22.22 13.79
N ALA A 150 2.36 -20.97 13.32
CA ALA A 150 3.56 -20.15 13.39
C ALA A 150 4.19 -20.08 14.81
N VAL A 151 5.51 -19.90 14.84
CA VAL A 151 6.46 -20.15 15.96
C VAL A 151 6.13 -19.55 17.31
N ARG A 152 5.45 -18.41 17.34
CA ARG A 152 5.27 -17.62 18.58
C ARG A 152 3.82 -17.65 19.03
N GLN A 153 3.61 -17.65 20.34
CA GLN A 153 2.27 -17.56 20.94
C GLN A 153 1.75 -16.12 21.02
N ILE A 154 2.65 -15.13 20.93
CA ILE A 154 2.34 -13.69 21.03
C ILE A 154 3.19 -12.87 20.06
N PRO A 155 2.75 -11.65 19.69
CA PRO A 155 3.52 -10.75 18.84
C PRO A 155 4.94 -10.49 19.34
N ALA A 156 5.85 -10.19 18.42
CA ALA A 156 7.21 -9.79 18.74
C ALA A 156 7.25 -8.46 19.47
N SER A 157 8.25 -8.28 20.33
CA SER A 157 8.58 -6.97 20.88
C SER A 157 9.69 -6.30 20.07
N LEU A 158 9.75 -4.97 20.08
CA LEU A 158 10.82 -4.16 19.49
C LEU A 158 12.21 -4.66 19.93
N ALA A 159 12.37 -4.95 21.22
CA ALA A 159 13.62 -5.46 21.80
C ALA A 159 14.06 -6.84 21.28
N GLN A 160 13.20 -7.60 20.61
CA GLN A 160 13.54 -8.90 20.03
C GLN A 160 14.08 -8.79 18.60
N ILE A 161 13.98 -7.63 17.97
CA ILE A 161 14.43 -7.42 16.61
C ILE A 161 15.93 -7.11 16.64
N GLU A 162 16.76 -8.07 16.27
CA GLU A 162 18.23 -7.93 16.28
C GLU A 162 18.72 -7.00 15.16
N ASN A 163 18.00 -6.92 14.03
CA ASN A 163 18.39 -6.08 12.90
C ASN A 163 17.20 -5.29 12.33
N PRO A 164 16.81 -4.15 12.97
CA PRO A 164 15.62 -3.40 12.58
C PRO A 164 15.60 -2.95 11.11
N ALA A 165 16.76 -2.54 10.58
CA ALA A 165 16.91 -2.14 9.17
C ALA A 165 16.81 -3.30 8.17
N ARG A 166 16.71 -4.55 8.62
CA ARG A 166 16.51 -5.71 7.75
C ARG A 166 15.31 -6.56 8.12
N THR A 167 14.48 -6.12 9.07
CA THR A 167 13.27 -6.85 9.46
C THR A 167 12.05 -6.12 8.91
N ALA A 168 11.47 -6.67 7.85
CA ALA A 168 10.27 -6.15 7.22
C ALA A 168 9.06 -6.31 8.15
N VAL A 169 8.30 -5.23 8.29
CA VAL A 169 7.09 -5.17 9.11
C VAL A 169 5.86 -5.11 8.22
N PHE A 170 5.82 -4.16 7.29
CA PHE A 170 4.71 -4.00 6.36
C PHE A 170 5.20 -4.01 4.92
N GLY A 171 4.31 -4.29 3.98
CA GLY A 171 4.65 -4.18 2.56
C GLY A 171 3.44 -4.12 1.66
N ASP A 172 3.68 -3.91 0.37
CA ASP A 172 2.63 -3.97 -0.64
C ASP A 172 2.13 -5.42 -0.78
N GLY A 173 0.97 -5.73 -0.19
CA GLY A 173 0.45 -7.10 -0.09
C GLY A 173 -0.41 -7.51 -1.28
N HIS A 174 -0.18 -8.72 -1.80
CA HIS A 174 -0.95 -9.29 -2.91
C HIS A 174 -0.84 -10.82 -2.90
N PHE A 175 -1.93 -11.52 -3.20
CA PHE A 175 -1.91 -12.93 -3.56
C PHE A 175 -2.99 -13.30 -4.56
N GLY A 176 -2.65 -14.07 -5.60
CA GLY A 176 -3.63 -14.46 -6.61
C GLY A 176 -4.23 -13.23 -7.27
N ASP A 177 -5.55 -13.17 -7.28
CA ASP A 177 -6.31 -12.07 -7.87
C ASP A 177 -6.70 -10.99 -6.83
N GLY A 178 -6.11 -10.99 -5.63
CA GLY A 178 -6.57 -10.13 -4.53
C GLY A 178 -5.49 -9.65 -3.56
N ALA A 179 -5.88 -8.72 -2.67
CA ALA A 179 -5.03 -8.31 -1.56
C ALA A 179 -5.08 -9.35 -0.46
N ASN A 180 -3.89 -9.72 0.03
CA ASN A 180 -3.73 -10.42 1.29
C ASN A 180 -3.10 -9.47 2.30
N LYS A 181 -3.60 -9.45 3.54
CA LYS A 181 -3.07 -8.63 4.65
C LYS A 181 -1.97 -9.31 5.46
N PHE A 182 -1.69 -10.58 5.22
CA PHE A 182 -0.73 -11.38 5.97
C PHE A 182 0.55 -11.57 5.18
N MET A 183 1.62 -10.88 5.54
CA MET A 183 2.95 -11.13 4.95
C MET A 183 3.55 -12.38 5.57
N ARG A 184 3.93 -13.35 4.73
CA ARG A 184 4.47 -14.64 5.13
C ARG A 184 5.89 -14.80 4.65
N ALA A 185 6.73 -15.38 5.50
CA ALA A 185 8.10 -15.72 5.14
C ALA A 185 8.14 -16.97 4.25
N PRO A 186 9.10 -17.05 3.30
CA PRO A 186 9.14 -18.08 2.26
C PRO A 186 9.43 -19.48 2.81
N LYS A 187 10.14 -19.61 3.93
CA LYS A 187 10.53 -20.92 4.49
C LYS A 187 9.77 -21.20 5.79
N ALA A 188 9.45 -22.48 5.99
CA ALA A 188 8.89 -22.95 7.25
C ALA A 188 9.81 -22.62 8.42
N VAL A 189 9.23 -22.14 9.50
CA VAL A 189 10.01 -21.64 10.64
C VAL A 189 10.24 -22.76 11.68
N ARG A 190 9.46 -23.85 11.62
CA ARG A 190 9.63 -25.12 12.36
C ARG A 190 9.08 -26.28 11.56
N ASP A 191 9.49 -27.51 11.88
CA ASP A 191 8.98 -28.74 11.25
C ASP A 191 7.47 -28.95 11.47
N THR A 192 6.92 -28.36 12.53
CA THR A 192 5.47 -28.38 12.86
C THR A 192 4.71 -27.20 12.27
N ASP A 193 5.38 -26.31 11.53
CA ASP A 193 4.77 -25.15 10.89
C ASP A 193 4.10 -25.57 9.58
N PHE A 194 3.06 -26.40 9.73
CA PHE A 194 2.20 -26.91 8.67
C PHE A 194 1.23 -25.85 8.15
N SER A 195 1.59 -24.56 8.16
CA SER A 195 0.88 -23.60 7.32
C SER A 195 0.96 -24.18 5.90
N TYR A 196 -0.14 -24.80 5.44
CA TYR A 196 -0.18 -25.58 4.21
C TYR A 196 0.47 -24.77 3.09
N LYS A 197 1.09 -25.43 2.10
CA LYS A 197 1.74 -24.82 0.92
C LYS A 197 1.05 -23.53 0.42
N TYR A 198 -0.28 -23.55 0.31
CA TYR A 198 -1.14 -22.44 -0.09
C TYR A 198 -1.14 -21.21 0.84
N VAL A 199 -0.96 -21.39 2.16
CA VAL A 199 -0.97 -20.30 3.15
C VAL A 199 0.28 -19.43 3.05
N ARG A 200 1.45 -20.00 2.72
CA ARG A 200 2.69 -19.20 2.59
C ARG A 200 2.71 -18.38 1.32
N GLU A 201 2.37 -19.00 0.20
CA GLU A 201 2.23 -18.31 -1.08
C GLU A 201 1.18 -17.20 -0.99
N SER A 202 0.18 -17.38 -0.09
CA SER A 202 -0.81 -16.34 0.19
C SER A 202 -0.23 -15.06 0.79
N GLY A 203 0.96 -15.09 1.39
CA GLY A 203 1.56 -13.91 2.02
C GLY A 203 2.62 -13.19 1.23
N THR A 204 2.58 -13.32 -0.09
CA THR A 204 3.47 -12.64 -1.02
C THR A 204 3.18 -11.15 -1.12
N GLN A 205 4.09 -10.44 -1.77
CA GLN A 205 4.04 -9.02 -2.03
C GLN A 205 3.64 -8.79 -3.48
N GLY A 206 2.84 -7.75 -3.74
CA GLY A 206 2.54 -7.30 -5.09
C GLY A 206 3.66 -6.42 -5.59
N PHE A 207 4.37 -6.86 -6.62
CA PHE A 207 5.38 -6.08 -7.34
C PHE A 207 4.68 -5.16 -8.35
N ARG A 208 3.80 -4.30 -7.81
CA ARG A 208 3.12 -3.20 -8.51
C ARG A 208 4.11 -2.04 -8.72
N HIS A 209 3.70 -0.81 -9.05
CA HIS A 209 4.64 0.34 -9.12
C HIS A 209 5.87 0.17 -10.06
N GLY A 210 5.66 -0.35 -11.27
CA GLY A 210 6.72 -0.57 -12.25
C GLY A 210 7.56 -1.79 -11.92
N GLY A 211 6.94 -2.83 -11.34
CA GLY A 211 7.62 -4.08 -10.96
C GLY A 211 8.32 -4.00 -9.59
N LYS A 212 7.91 -3.10 -8.70
CA LYS A 212 8.51 -2.90 -7.37
C LYS A 212 7.48 -2.98 -6.24
N ALA A 213 7.81 -3.69 -5.17
CA ALA A 213 7.05 -3.65 -3.93
C ALA A 213 7.72 -2.70 -2.93
N ASN A 214 6.95 -1.79 -2.33
CA ASN A 214 7.40 -0.99 -1.20
C ASN A 214 7.30 -1.80 0.09
N ILE A 215 8.35 -1.79 0.90
CA ILE A 215 8.46 -2.54 2.15
C ILE A 215 8.89 -1.59 3.26
N ALA A 216 8.16 -1.59 4.37
CA ALA A 216 8.54 -0.89 5.59
C ALA A 216 9.30 -1.81 6.54
N PHE A 217 10.41 -1.31 7.04
CA PHE A 217 11.29 -2.02 7.98
C PHE A 217 11.11 -1.53 9.41
N ALA A 218 11.57 -2.31 10.37
CA ALA A 218 11.33 -2.07 11.79
C ALA A 218 12.04 -0.84 12.37
N ASP A 219 13.02 -0.29 11.67
CA ASP A 219 13.64 1.02 11.99
C ASP A 219 12.83 2.23 11.45
N GLY A 220 11.75 1.98 10.71
CA GLY A 220 10.87 3.00 10.14
C GLY A 220 11.18 3.40 8.70
N HIS A 221 12.27 2.92 8.08
CA HIS A 221 12.52 3.24 6.67
C HIS A 221 11.64 2.42 5.74
N VAL A 222 11.49 2.90 4.50
CA VAL A 222 10.77 2.20 3.44
C VAL A 222 11.64 2.10 2.20
N GLU A 223 11.78 0.88 1.67
CA GLU A 223 12.54 0.58 0.46
C GLU A 223 11.62 -0.01 -0.63
N ALA A 224 11.95 0.25 -1.90
CA ALA A 224 11.26 -0.33 -3.04
C ALA A 224 12.09 -1.48 -3.63
N LEU A 225 11.64 -2.72 -3.44
CA LEU A 225 12.31 -3.93 -3.92
C LEU A 225 11.78 -4.35 -5.29
N ALA A 226 12.69 -4.65 -6.22
CA ALA A 226 12.35 -4.95 -7.62
C ALA A 226 12.47 -6.43 -8.01
N GLN A 227 13.07 -7.26 -7.15
CA GLN A 227 13.34 -8.67 -7.45
C GLN A 227 12.38 -9.57 -6.68
N PRO A 228 11.25 -10.00 -7.28
CA PRO A 228 10.36 -10.96 -6.64
C PRO A 228 11.01 -12.33 -6.59
N TYR A 229 11.07 -12.91 -5.40
CA TYR A 229 11.47 -14.31 -5.24
C TYR A 229 10.24 -15.20 -5.44
N GLN A 230 10.26 -15.98 -6.52
CA GLN A 230 9.13 -16.82 -6.96
C GLN A 230 9.11 -18.21 -6.30
N TYR A 231 10.18 -18.58 -5.57
CA TYR A 231 10.33 -19.90 -4.98
C TYR A 231 10.41 -19.81 -3.44
N GLY A 232 9.26 -20.00 -2.79
CA GLY A 232 9.21 -20.32 -1.35
C GLY A 232 9.42 -21.82 -1.12
N GLY A 233 9.65 -22.24 0.13
CA GLY A 233 10.08 -23.58 0.54
C GLY A 233 9.18 -24.78 0.16
N ALA A 234 8.15 -24.61 -0.65
CA ALA A 234 7.37 -25.68 -1.26
C ALA A 234 7.03 -25.32 -2.71
N GLN A 235 7.86 -25.73 -3.68
CA GLN A 235 7.70 -25.54 -5.13
C GLN A 235 6.23 -25.50 -5.60
N GLY A 236 5.71 -24.30 -5.92
CA GLY A 236 4.32 -24.02 -6.31
C GLY A 236 4.14 -22.67 -7.02
N PHE A 237 2.90 -22.30 -7.37
CA PHE A 237 2.56 -21.18 -8.26
C PHE A 237 2.43 -19.87 -7.47
N VAL A 238 3.51 -19.10 -7.41
CA VAL A 238 3.41 -17.66 -7.12
C VAL A 238 2.76 -16.99 -8.33
N THR A 239 1.68 -16.26 -8.09
CA THR A 239 0.93 -15.59 -9.15
C THR A 239 1.81 -14.55 -9.86
N PRO A 240 1.72 -14.42 -11.19
CA PRO A 240 2.44 -13.37 -11.92
C PRO A 240 2.24 -11.99 -11.29
N GLY A 241 3.35 -11.25 -11.10
CA GLY A 241 3.34 -9.96 -10.43
C GLY A 241 3.38 -10.01 -8.89
N CYS A 242 3.38 -11.21 -8.29
CA CYS A 242 3.60 -11.42 -6.87
C CYS A 242 4.98 -12.04 -6.61
N GLY A 243 5.46 -11.99 -5.36
CA GLY A 243 6.69 -12.65 -4.94
C GLY A 243 7.01 -12.46 -3.47
N PHE A 244 7.97 -13.23 -2.94
CA PHE A 244 8.59 -12.96 -1.65
C PHE A 244 9.66 -11.86 -1.79
N ILE A 245 10.01 -11.21 -0.67
CA ILE A 245 11.03 -10.14 -0.64
C ILE A 245 12.46 -10.65 -0.47
N SER A 246 12.63 -11.91 -0.05
CA SER A 246 13.91 -12.61 0.04
C SER A 246 13.74 -14.09 -0.28
N GLU A 247 14.83 -14.77 -0.64
CA GLU A 247 14.86 -16.22 -0.88
C GLU A 247 14.65 -17.03 0.42
N ASP A 248 15.04 -16.45 1.55
CA ASP A 248 14.97 -17.05 2.87
C ASP A 248 14.19 -16.15 3.85
N ASN A 249 14.23 -16.49 5.13
CA ASN A 249 13.52 -15.75 6.15
C ASN A 249 14.28 -14.49 6.62
N SER A 250 15.46 -14.17 6.08
CA SER A 250 16.37 -13.13 6.62
C SER A 250 15.79 -11.71 6.62
N LEU A 251 14.89 -11.38 5.68
CA LEU A 251 14.17 -10.10 5.70
C LEU A 251 12.91 -10.11 6.54
N TYR A 252 12.50 -11.25 7.07
CA TYR A 252 11.28 -11.42 7.85
C TYR A 252 11.56 -11.68 9.32
N SER A 253 12.66 -12.38 9.62
CA SER A 253 12.97 -12.91 10.94
C SER A 253 13.44 -11.83 11.91
N LEU A 254 13.31 -12.17 13.20
CA LEU A 254 13.80 -11.34 14.31
C LEU A 254 15.32 -11.40 14.45
N LYS A 255 15.95 -12.41 13.83
CA LYS A 255 17.38 -12.74 13.91
C LYS A 255 17.96 -12.92 12.52
N LYS A 256 19.28 -12.78 12.38
CA LYS A 256 20.01 -13.18 11.17
C LYS A 256 20.06 -14.69 11.02
#